data_AF-A0A2I0GQ51-F1
#
_entry.id   AF-A0A2I0GQ51-F1
#
_cell.length_a   1.000
_cell.length_b   1.000
_cell.length_c   1.000
_cell.angle_alpha   90.00
_cell.angle_beta   90.00
_cell.angle_gamma   90.00
#
_symmetry.space_group_name_H-M   'P 1'
#
loop_
_entity.id
_entity.type
_entity.pdbx_description
1 polymer ?
#
loop_
_entity_poly.entity_id
_entity_poly.type
_entity_poly.pdbx_seq_one_letter_code
_entity_poly.pdbx_strand_id
1 'polypeptide(L)'
;MAVTQNLGWSLLMLSFLANILFAVVFIWLFIDVLTSDSAKPSFINVLLMFGFLAYAYFTYRFVYKPLHSLPSTRIVKAPDFLISTNQFNAELELFRPTDYNIARITEYTSTCPICDSKVELDYGKPDRSYYMVGRCRGDPHAHVYSFDRMLMKGYFLGHGGYFDH
;
A
#
# COMPACT_ATOMS: atom_id res chain seq x y z
N MET A 1 -17.01 13.20 -12.60
CA MET A 1 -16.07 13.22 -11.44
C MET A 1 -16.78 13.03 -10.10
N ALA A 2 -18.00 13.54 -9.86
CA ALA A 2 -18.73 13.27 -8.61
C ALA A 2 -19.24 11.82 -8.47
N VAL A 3 -19.62 11.18 -9.58
CA VAL A 3 -20.16 9.80 -9.59
C VAL A 3 -19.11 8.75 -9.18
N THR A 4 -17.85 8.94 -9.59
CA THR A 4 -16.73 8.05 -9.23
C THR A 4 -16.34 8.19 -7.76
N GLN A 5 -16.52 9.39 -7.17
CA GLN A 5 -16.20 9.64 -5.76
C GLN A 5 -17.20 8.95 -4.83
N ASN A 6 -18.51 9.02 -5.12
CA ASN A 6 -19.55 8.35 -4.33
C ASN A 6 -19.48 6.81 -4.44
N LEU A 7 -19.02 6.29 -5.59
CA LEU A 7 -18.80 4.86 -5.80
C LEU A 7 -17.60 4.33 -4.99
N GLY A 8 -16.53 5.13 -4.85
CA GLY A 8 -15.38 4.77 -4.01
C GLY A 8 -15.75 4.68 -2.53
N TRP A 9 -16.54 5.62 -2.02
CA TRP A 9 -17.00 5.60 -0.62
C TRP A 9 -17.94 4.44 -0.32
N SER A 10 -18.86 4.12 -1.23
CA SER A 10 -19.76 2.98 -1.04
C SER A 10 -19.02 1.64 -1.09
N LEU A 11 -18.01 1.49 -1.96
CA LEU A 11 -17.13 0.31 -2.00
C LEU A 11 -16.28 0.17 -0.72
N LEU A 12 -15.78 1.28 -0.17
CA LEU A 12 -15.06 1.28 1.11
C LEU A 12 -15.96 0.85 2.26
N MET A 13 -17.17 1.41 2.35
CA MET A 13 -18.14 1.03 3.37
C MET A 13 -18.57 -0.44 3.23
N LEU A 14 -18.75 -0.92 2.00
CA LEU A 14 -19.10 -2.31 1.73
C LEU A 14 -17.95 -3.27 2.06
N SER A 15 -16.70 -2.87 1.78
CA SER A 15 -15.51 -3.62 2.19
C SER A 15 -15.38 -3.69 3.72
N PHE A 16 -15.63 -2.58 4.41
CA PHE A 16 -15.63 -2.55 5.87
C PHE A 16 -16.72 -3.43 6.48
N LEU A 17 -17.95 -3.35 5.96
CA LEU A 17 -19.06 -4.22 6.38
C LEU A 17 -18.78 -5.70 6.10
N ALA A 18 -18.17 -6.02 4.95
CA ALA A 18 -17.75 -7.38 4.63
C ALA A 18 -16.70 -7.90 5.62
N ASN A 19 -15.72 -7.09 6.02
CA ASN A 19 -14.74 -7.45 7.05
C ASN A 19 -15.40 -7.74 8.41
N ILE A 20 -16.38 -6.92 8.81
CA ILE A 20 -17.14 -7.15 10.05
C ILE A 20 -17.91 -8.47 9.98
N LEU A 21 -18.62 -8.71 8.88
CA LEU A 21 -19.35 -9.96 8.68
C LEU A 21 -18.40 -11.17 8.75
N PHE A 22 -17.23 -11.06 8.10
CA PHE A 22 -16.20 -12.09 8.11
C PHE A 22 -15.68 -12.38 9.52
N ALA A 23 -15.47 -11.35 10.34
CA ALA A 23 -15.03 -11.49 11.72
C ALA A 23 -16.09 -12.17 12.60
N VAL A 24 -17.37 -11.83 12.41
CA VAL A 24 -18.49 -12.45 13.15
C VAL A 24 -18.58 -13.94 12.82
N VAL A 25 -18.50 -14.31 11.54
CA VAL A 25 -18.50 -15.72 11.11
C VAL A 25 -17.31 -16.49 11.71
N PHE A 26 -16.13 -15.88 11.75
CA PHE A 26 -14.95 -16.51 12.35
C PHE A 26 -15.12 -16.75 13.85
N ILE A 27 -15.62 -15.76 14.60
CA ILE A 27 -15.89 -15.91 16.03
C ILE A 27 -16.92 -17.01 16.27
N TRP A 28 -17.98 -17.07 15.45
CA TRP A 28 -18.99 -18.12 15.55
C TRP A 28 -18.41 -19.51 15.29
N LEU A 29 -17.61 -19.69 14.23
CA LEU A 29 -16.92 -20.96 13.95
C LEU A 29 -15.93 -21.35 15.04
N PHE A 30 -15.26 -20.37 15.65
CA PHE A 30 -14.34 -20.61 16.75
C PHE A 30 -15.08 -21.10 18.01
N ILE A 31 -16.23 -20.50 18.33
CA ILE A 31 -17.09 -20.95 19.41
C ILE A 31 -17.63 -22.35 19.14
N ASP A 32 -18.11 -22.64 17.93
CA ASP A 32 -18.62 -23.95 17.53
C ASP A 32 -17.58 -25.07 17.77
N VAL A 33 -16.33 -24.83 17.33
CA VAL A 33 -15.21 -25.76 17.57
C VAL A 33 -14.95 -25.95 19.07
N LEU A 34 -15.02 -24.89 19.88
CA LEU A 34 -14.81 -24.98 21.33
C LEU A 34 -15.95 -25.71 22.06
N THR A 35 -17.18 -25.59 21.59
CA THR A 35 -18.37 -26.21 22.21
C THR A 35 -18.67 -27.61 21.69
N SER A 36 -17.98 -28.05 20.63
CA SER A 36 -18.22 -29.38 20.06
C SER A 36 -17.75 -30.49 21.00
N ASP A 37 -18.66 -31.39 21.40
CA ASP A 37 -18.36 -32.61 22.18
C ASP A 37 -17.48 -33.62 21.40
N SER A 38 -17.21 -33.33 20.12
CA SER A 38 -16.39 -34.15 19.26
C SER A 38 -14.91 -33.88 19.55
N ALA A 39 -14.17 -34.91 19.95
CA ALA A 39 -12.73 -34.82 20.24
C ALA A 39 -11.84 -34.39 19.04
N LYS A 40 -12.41 -34.22 17.84
CA LYS A 40 -11.70 -33.80 16.63
C LYS A 40 -12.53 -32.76 15.87
N PRO A 41 -11.97 -31.57 15.57
CA PRO A 41 -12.64 -30.60 14.71
C PRO A 41 -12.81 -31.17 13.30
N SER A 42 -13.95 -30.83 12.66
CA SER A 42 -14.18 -31.17 11.26
C SER A 42 -13.09 -30.59 10.36
N PHE A 43 -12.69 -31.34 9.33
CA PHE A 43 -11.71 -30.89 8.33
C PHE A 43 -12.10 -29.53 7.71
N ILE A 44 -13.41 -29.31 7.49
CA ILE A 44 -13.94 -28.06 6.94
C ILE A 44 -13.68 -26.88 7.88
N ASN A 45 -13.87 -27.07 9.20
CA ASN A 45 -13.65 -26.01 10.18
C ASN A 45 -12.17 -25.61 10.22
N VAL A 46 -11.28 -26.60 10.17
CA VAL A 46 -9.82 -26.35 10.11
C VAL A 46 -9.44 -25.58 8.83
N LEU A 47 -9.97 -25.99 7.66
CA LEU A 47 -9.72 -25.30 6.39
C LEU A 47 -10.20 -23.84 6.42
N LEU A 48 -11.39 -23.59 6.97
CA LEU A 48 -11.95 -22.24 7.10
C LEU A 48 -11.12 -21.36 8.05
N MET A 49 -10.61 -21.92 9.16
CA MET A 49 -9.73 -21.18 10.07
C MET A 49 -8.40 -20.77 9.41
N PHE A 50 -7.78 -21.67 8.63
CA PHE A 50 -6.59 -21.31 7.86
C PHE A 50 -6.88 -20.26 6.79
N GLY A 51 -8.03 -20.37 6.10
CA GLY A 51 -8.50 -19.35 5.17
C GLY A 51 -8.67 -17.98 5.84
N PHE A 52 -9.19 -17.95 7.06
CA PHE A 52 -9.31 -16.72 7.83
C PHE A 52 -7.95 -16.13 8.21
N LEU A 53 -7.01 -16.97 8.67
CA LEU A 53 -5.66 -16.50 9.00
C LEU A 53 -4.98 -15.87 7.78
N ALA A 54 -5.12 -16.51 6.61
CA ALA A 54 -4.59 -15.99 5.35
C ALA A 54 -5.24 -14.66 4.97
N TYR A 55 -6.56 -14.54 5.09
CA TYR A 55 -7.29 -13.30 4.84
C TYR A 55 -6.86 -12.18 5.80
N ALA A 56 -6.82 -12.45 7.10
CA ALA A 56 -6.40 -11.49 8.12
C ALA A 56 -4.97 -11.01 7.89
N TYR A 57 -4.06 -11.93 7.56
CA TYR A 57 -2.68 -11.59 7.20
C TYR A 57 -2.61 -10.71 5.94
N PHE A 58 -3.40 -11.03 4.92
CA PHE A 58 -3.47 -10.24 3.69
C PHE A 58 -3.97 -8.81 3.98
N THR A 59 -5.10 -8.67 4.67
CA THR A 59 -5.65 -7.36 5.05
C THR A 59 -4.68 -6.57 5.92
N TYR A 60 -4.02 -7.22 6.88
CA TYR A 60 -2.98 -6.59 7.68
C TYR A 60 -1.82 -6.07 6.82
N ARG A 61 -1.29 -6.90 5.91
CA ARG A 61 -0.12 -6.58 5.10
C ARG A 61 -0.37 -5.50 4.06
N PHE A 62 -1.55 -5.47 3.44
CA PHE A 62 -1.87 -4.58 2.32
C PHE A 62 -2.64 -3.33 2.73
N VAL A 63 -3.44 -3.38 3.79
CA VAL A 63 -4.28 -2.25 4.23
C VAL A 63 -3.72 -1.63 5.50
N TYR A 64 -3.68 -2.38 6.60
CA TYR A 64 -3.37 -1.80 7.91
C TYR A 64 -1.91 -1.37 8.07
N LYS A 65 -0.95 -2.17 7.61
CA LYS A 65 0.48 -1.87 7.70
C LYS A 65 0.84 -0.52 7.04
N PRO A 66 0.50 -0.24 5.78
CA PRO A 66 0.83 1.06 5.15
C PRO A 66 0.13 2.23 5.85
N LEU A 67 -1.14 2.07 6.25
CA LEU A 67 -1.91 3.09 6.97
C LEU A 67 -1.29 3.43 8.35
N HIS A 68 -0.85 2.42 9.10
CA HIS A 68 -0.21 2.62 10.41
C HIS A 68 1.18 3.26 10.28
N SER A 69 1.91 3.02 9.18
CA SER A 69 3.19 3.69 8.92
C SER A 69 3.05 5.14 8.44
N LEU A 70 1.87 5.54 7.96
CA LEU A 70 1.65 6.86 7.37
C LEU A 70 2.02 8.05 8.30
N PRO A 71 1.73 8.05 9.62
CA PRO A 71 2.09 9.15 10.49
C PRO A 71 3.61 9.34 10.65
N SER A 72 4.38 8.25 10.62
CA SER A 72 5.84 8.29 10.78
C SER A 72 6.56 8.56 9.46
N THR A 73 6.18 7.86 8.38
CA THR A 73 6.84 8.00 7.07
C THR A 73 6.32 9.19 6.27
N ARG A 74 5.14 9.73 6.62
CA ARG A 74 4.41 10.85 5.97
C ARG A 74 3.96 10.63 4.54
N ILE A 75 4.56 9.67 3.86
CA ILE A 75 4.23 9.28 2.50
C ILE A 75 4.28 7.75 2.43
N VAL A 76 3.28 7.13 1.80
CA VAL A 76 3.19 5.68 1.53
C VAL A 76 2.57 5.48 0.15
N LYS A 77 2.74 4.32 -0.48
CA LYS A 77 1.98 4.01 -1.70
C LYS A 77 0.50 4.00 -1.38
N ALA A 78 -0.29 4.65 -2.24
CA ALA A 78 -1.74 4.60 -2.10
C ALA A 78 -2.19 3.15 -2.31
N PRO A 79 -3.07 2.61 -1.45
CA PRO A 79 -3.66 1.30 -1.69
C PRO A 79 -4.58 1.36 -2.92
N ASP A 80 -4.64 0.27 -3.67
CA ASP A 80 -5.29 0.20 -4.99
C ASP A 80 -6.76 0.65 -4.97
N PHE A 81 -7.46 0.48 -3.84
CA PHE A 81 -8.86 0.91 -3.70
C PHE A 81 -9.07 2.44 -3.67
N LEU A 82 -8.01 3.23 -3.43
CA LEU A 82 -8.06 4.70 -3.48
C LEU A 82 -7.67 5.25 -4.84
N ILE A 83 -7.07 4.43 -5.70
CA ILE A 83 -6.55 4.86 -7.00
C ILE A 83 -7.66 4.68 -8.04
N SER A 84 -7.80 5.66 -8.93
CA SER A 84 -8.67 5.53 -10.10
C SER A 84 -8.18 4.38 -10.98
N THR A 85 -9.10 3.62 -11.59
CA THR A 85 -8.76 2.49 -12.49
C THR A 85 -7.87 2.87 -13.67
N ASN A 86 -7.72 4.16 -13.96
CA ASN A 86 -6.90 4.69 -15.05
C ASN A 86 -5.50 5.17 -14.60
N GLN A 87 -5.19 5.11 -13.30
CA GLN A 87 -3.87 5.47 -12.76
C GLN A 87 -3.23 4.23 -12.13
N PHE A 88 -1.97 3.98 -12.49
CA PHE A 88 -1.21 2.81 -12.01
C PHE A 88 -0.25 3.14 -10.89
N ASN A 89 -0.01 4.42 -10.63
CA ASN A 89 0.86 4.88 -9.56
C ASN A 89 0.26 6.11 -8.87
N ALA A 90 0.11 6.00 -7.55
CA ALA A 90 -0.23 7.11 -6.69
C ALA A 90 0.33 6.85 -5.29
N GLU A 91 0.57 7.93 -4.58
CA GLU A 91 1.07 8.00 -3.23
C GLU A 91 -0.01 8.65 -2.35
N LEU A 92 -0.09 8.18 -1.11
CA LEU A 92 -0.85 8.80 -0.05
C LEU A 92 0.11 9.65 0.78
N GLU A 93 -0.03 10.96 0.68
CA GLU A 93 0.76 11.96 1.38
C GLU A 93 -0.03 12.50 2.59
N LEU A 94 0.62 12.55 3.75
CA LEU A 94 0.10 13.21 4.95
C LEU A 94 0.74 14.59 5.09
N PHE A 95 0.04 15.59 4.58
CA PHE A 95 0.45 16.99 4.61
C PHE A 95 -0.08 17.70 5.86
N ARG A 96 0.74 18.60 6.44
CA ARG A 96 0.38 19.45 7.60
C ARG A 96 0.57 20.92 7.25
N PRO A 97 -0.46 21.59 6.70
CA PRO A 97 -0.39 23.03 6.44
C PRO A 97 -0.44 23.86 7.72
N THR A 98 -1.19 23.39 8.72
CA THR A 98 -1.49 24.08 9.99
C THR A 98 -1.68 23.03 11.10
N ASP A 99 -2.61 23.22 12.03
CA ASP A 99 -2.87 22.33 13.18
C ASP A 99 -3.55 20.99 12.82
N TYR A 100 -4.00 20.81 11.58
CA TYR A 100 -4.67 19.58 11.13
C TYR A 100 -3.88 18.81 10.06
N ASN A 101 -4.07 17.50 10.06
CA ASN A 101 -3.45 16.59 9.10
C ASN A 101 -4.37 16.39 7.91
N ILE A 102 -3.89 16.69 6.71
CA ILE A 102 -4.61 16.41 5.46
C ILE A 102 -3.95 15.20 4.81
N ALA A 103 -4.73 14.15 4.59
CA ALA A 103 -4.34 13.04 3.73
C ALA A 103 -4.72 13.36 2.29
N ARG A 104 -3.72 13.42 1.40
CA ARG A 104 -3.85 13.75 -0.02
C ARG A 104 -3.37 12.58 -0.85
N ILE A 105 -4.05 12.31 -1.95
CA ILE A 105 -3.59 11.36 -2.97
C ILE A 105 -2.85 12.17 -4.04
N THR A 106 -1.60 11.80 -4.29
CA THR A 106 -0.69 12.47 -5.23
C THR A 106 -0.01 11.47 -6.14
N GLU A 107 0.45 11.93 -7.30
CA GLU A 107 1.34 11.16 -8.15
C GLU A 107 2.65 11.96 -8.29
N TYR A 108 3.75 11.42 -7.79
CA TYR A 108 5.07 11.99 -7.98
C TYR A 108 5.77 11.33 -9.16
N THR A 109 6.11 12.14 -10.16
CA THR A 109 6.76 11.67 -11.39
C THR A 109 7.88 12.62 -11.78
N SER A 110 8.90 12.07 -12.41
CA SER A 110 9.96 12.85 -13.05
C SER A 110 10.45 12.14 -14.31
N THR A 111 11.26 12.82 -15.11
CA THR A 111 11.89 12.24 -16.30
C THR A 111 13.30 11.76 -15.96
N CYS A 112 13.64 10.54 -16.37
CA CYS A 112 14.97 9.99 -16.14
C CYS A 112 16.01 10.69 -17.01
N PRO A 113 17.08 11.29 -16.46
CA PRO A 113 18.11 11.95 -17.25
C PRO A 113 18.98 11.00 -18.10
N ILE A 114 18.93 9.68 -17.86
CA ILE A 114 19.76 8.69 -18.55
C ILE A 114 19.06 8.11 -19.80
N CYS A 115 17.73 7.95 -19.75
CA CYS A 115 16.98 7.23 -20.80
C CYS A 115 15.63 7.86 -21.15
N ASP A 116 15.34 9.06 -20.65
CA ASP A 116 14.11 9.83 -20.87
C ASP A 116 12.79 9.13 -20.48
N SER A 117 12.85 7.93 -19.90
CA SER A 117 11.65 7.25 -19.43
C SER A 117 11.17 7.82 -18.08
N LYS A 118 9.89 7.58 -17.80
CA LYS A 118 9.24 8.08 -16.58
C LYS A 118 9.86 7.44 -15.33
N VAL A 119 10.18 8.26 -14.35
CA VAL A 119 10.57 7.85 -12.99
C VAL A 119 9.36 7.98 -12.09
N GLU A 120 9.04 6.90 -11.40
CA GLU A 120 7.90 6.79 -10.49
C GLU A 120 8.42 6.43 -9.10
N LEU A 121 7.74 6.88 -8.05
CA LEU A 121 8.14 6.50 -6.70
C LEU A 121 7.91 5.01 -6.46
N ASP A 122 8.78 4.38 -5.68
CA ASP A 122 8.61 3.02 -5.20
C ASP A 122 9.29 2.87 -3.83
N TYR A 123 8.99 1.79 -3.13
CA TYR A 123 9.64 1.48 -1.87
C TYR A 123 11.14 1.23 -2.08
N GLY A 124 11.95 1.78 -1.17
CA GLY A 124 13.37 1.47 -1.08
C GLY A 124 13.58 -0.01 -0.72
N LYS A 125 14.77 -0.53 -1.03
CA LYS A 125 15.20 -1.82 -0.46
C LYS A 125 15.37 -1.66 1.05
N PRO A 126 15.13 -2.72 1.86
CA PRO A 126 15.34 -2.68 3.31
C PRO A 126 16.74 -2.23 3.72
N ASP A 127 17.74 -2.52 2.89
CA ASP A 127 19.16 -2.20 3.13
C ASP A 127 19.52 -0.74 2.80
N ARG A 128 18.61 0.04 2.20
CA ARG A 128 18.86 1.44 1.85
C ARG A 128 18.25 2.36 2.91
N SER A 129 18.92 3.49 3.18
CA SER A 129 18.48 4.50 4.15
C SER A 129 17.16 5.19 3.79
N TYR A 130 16.77 5.14 2.51
CA TYR A 130 15.59 5.83 1.99
C TYR A 130 14.37 4.93 1.93
N TYR A 131 13.32 5.30 2.68
CA TYR A 131 12.02 4.60 2.66
C TYR A 131 11.37 4.61 1.28
N MET A 132 11.46 5.73 0.57
CA MET A 132 10.99 5.89 -0.81
C MET A 132 12.12 6.33 -1.73
N VAL A 133 12.12 5.80 -2.94
CA VAL A 133 13.07 6.11 -3.99
C VAL A 133 12.34 6.30 -5.32
N GLY A 134 12.85 7.17 -6.18
CA GLY A 134 12.40 7.25 -7.57
C GLY A 134 13.03 6.11 -8.36
N ARG A 135 12.21 5.29 -9.02
CA ARG A 135 12.67 4.24 -9.93
C ARG A 135 12.23 4.53 -11.34
N CYS A 136 13.17 4.45 -12.25
CA CYS A 136 12.93 4.57 -13.67
C CYS A 136 12.10 3.40 -14.20
N ARG A 137 11.17 3.67 -15.12
CA ARG A 137 10.38 2.62 -15.76
C ARG A 137 11.18 1.81 -16.80
N GLY A 138 12.12 2.46 -17.48
CA GLY A 138 13.01 1.80 -18.45
C GLY A 138 14.00 0.81 -17.82
N ASP A 139 14.67 1.20 -16.74
CA ASP A 139 15.54 0.32 -15.95
C ASP A 139 15.35 0.57 -14.44
N PRO A 140 14.41 -0.13 -13.79
CA PRO A 140 14.05 0.11 -12.39
C PRO A 140 15.11 -0.35 -11.39
N HIS A 141 16.08 -1.16 -11.82
CA HIS A 141 17.11 -1.71 -10.94
C HIS A 141 18.39 -0.89 -10.97
N ALA A 142 18.77 -0.34 -12.12
CA ALA A 142 19.95 0.51 -12.24
C ALA A 142 19.64 1.99 -12.00
N HIS A 143 18.56 2.50 -12.58
CA HIS A 143 18.22 3.92 -12.52
C HIS A 143 17.34 4.23 -11.30
N VAL A 144 18.01 4.30 -10.15
CA VAL A 144 17.38 4.62 -8.86
C VAL A 144 17.83 5.97 -8.37
N TYR A 145 16.88 6.80 -7.92
CA TYR A 145 17.09 8.15 -7.43
C TYR A 145 16.57 8.27 -6.00
N SER A 146 17.23 9.08 -5.17
CA SER A 146 16.66 9.49 -3.88
C SER A 146 15.46 10.40 -4.12
N PHE A 147 14.62 10.57 -3.10
CA PHE A 147 13.46 11.43 -3.20
C PHE A 147 13.35 12.32 -1.96
N ASP A 148 13.48 13.63 -2.16
CA ASP A 148 13.13 14.65 -1.20
C ASP A 148 11.81 15.30 -1.60
N ARG A 149 10.77 15.06 -0.81
CA ARG A 149 9.42 15.59 -1.04
C ARG A 149 9.33 17.11 -0.90
N MET A 150 10.18 17.73 -0.08
CA MET A 150 10.09 19.17 0.19
C MET A 150 10.72 19.95 -0.97
N LEU A 151 11.86 19.45 -1.46
CA LEU A 151 12.58 20.06 -2.57
C LEU A 151 12.07 19.59 -3.94
N MET A 152 11.27 18.53 -3.97
CA MET A 152 10.84 17.84 -5.20
C MET A 152 12.04 17.47 -6.08
N LYS A 153 13.14 17.07 -5.42
CA LYS A 153 14.41 16.76 -6.05
C LYS A 153 14.94 15.43 -5.53
N GLY A 154 15.78 14.83 -6.34
CA GLY A 154 16.46 13.59 -6.05
C GLY A 154 17.86 13.64 -6.60
N TYR A 155 18.72 12.77 -6.07
CA TYR A 155 20.05 12.53 -6.62
C TYR A 155 20.19 11.05 -6.94
N PHE A 156 21.07 10.73 -7.87
CA PHE A 156 21.24 9.37 -8.36
C PHE A 156 21.86 8.46 -7.30
N LEU A 157 21.26 7.29 -7.08
CA LEU A 157 21.69 6.24 -6.15
C LEU A 157 22.23 4.99 -6.87
N GLY A 158 22.42 5.07 -8.19
CA GLY A 158 23.00 4.00 -9.01
C GLY A 158 24.52 4.12 -9.15
N HIS A 159 25.08 3.44 -10.15
CA HIS A 159 26.53 3.40 -10.38
C HIS A 159 27.02 4.60 -11.21
N GLY A 160 28.12 5.26 -10.82
CA GLY A 160 28.58 6.51 -11.44
C GLY A 160 28.76 6.48 -12.97
N GLY A 161 29.10 5.31 -13.54
CA GLY A 161 29.37 5.15 -14.98
C GLY A 161 28.17 5.41 -15.92
N TYR A 162 26.97 5.66 -15.41
CA TYR A 162 25.81 5.99 -16.25
C TYR A 162 25.79 7.44 -16.78
N PHE A 163 26.60 8.35 -16.22
CA PHE A 163 26.67 9.75 -16.66
C PHE A 163 27.93 10.09 -17.46
N ASP A 164 28.82 9.13 -17.68
CA ASP A 164 30.11 9.32 -18.34
C ASP A 164 30.04 9.07 -19.86
N HIS A 165 28.89 9.35 -20.50
CA HIS A 165 28.65 9.14 -21.93
C HIS A 165 28.24 10.43 -22.63
#